data_AF-A0A940FKV0-F1
#
_entry.id   AF-A0A940FKV0-F1
#
_cell.length_a   1.000
_cell.length_b   1.000
_cell.length_c   1.000
_cell.angle_alpha   90.00
_cell.angle_beta   90.00
_cell.angle_gamma   90.00
#
_symmetry.space_group_name_H-M   'P 1'
#
loop_
_entity.id
_entity.type
_entity.pdbx_description
1 polymer ?
#
loop_
_entity_poly.entity_id
_entity_poly.type
_entity_poly.pdbx_seq_one_letter_code
_entity_poly.pdbx_strand_id
1 'polypeptide(L)' 'MSEVASPCTKVCKLDPRSGWCIGCYRTGGEIGAWMSLGDAGKREVLARCQARKQSPADQRRG' A
#
# COMPACT_ATOMS: atom_id res chain seq x y z
N MET A 1 16.19 11.78 7.08
CA MET A 1 15.76 11.03 5.88
C MET A 1 15.16 9.74 6.37
N SER A 2 13.94 9.38 5.96
CA SER A 2 13.36 8.09 6.36
C SER A 2 14.14 6.96 5.73
N GLU A 3 14.51 5.97 6.52
CA GLU A 3 15.28 4.79 6.09
C GLU A 3 14.38 3.78 5.35
N VAL A 4 13.06 3.96 5.46
CA VAL A 4 12.06 3.08 4.86
C VAL A 4 11.85 3.41 3.39
N ALA A 5 12.32 2.51 2.53
CA ALA A 5 12.12 2.58 1.09
C ALA A 5 10.62 2.52 0.72
N SER A 6 10.23 3.34 -0.27
CA SER A 6 8.86 3.34 -0.79
C SER A 6 8.59 2.04 -1.56
N PRO A 7 7.48 1.33 -1.32
CA PRO A 7 7.11 0.11 -2.05
C PRO A 7 6.57 0.41 -3.47
N CYS A 8 6.75 1.64 -3.96
CA CYS A 8 6.15 2.09 -5.20
C CYS A 8 6.83 1.44 -6.41
N THR A 9 6.05 0.71 -7.21
CA THR A 9 6.50 0.10 -8.47
C THR A 9 6.36 1.03 -9.67
N LYS A 10 6.14 2.34 -9.44
CA LYS A 10 5.75 3.35 -10.45
C LYS A 10 4.41 3.10 -11.15
N VAL A 11 3.65 2.10 -10.70
CA VAL A 11 2.27 1.87 -11.11
C VAL A 11 1.36 2.62 -10.13
N CYS A 12 0.67 3.65 -10.61
CA CYS A 12 -0.33 4.40 -9.84
C CYS A 12 -1.74 4.07 -10.35
N LYS A 13 -2.18 2.83 -10.14
CA LYS A 13 -3.52 2.39 -10.51
C LYS A 13 -4.16 1.71 -9.31
N LEU A 14 -5.22 2.32 -8.79
CA LEU A 14 -6.04 1.75 -7.74
C LEU A 14 -7.01 0.75 -8.37
N ASP A 15 -7.09 -0.44 -7.80
CA ASP A 15 -8.12 -1.40 -8.12
C ASP A 15 -9.47 -0.86 -7.62
N PRO A 16 -10.48 -0.68 -8.48
CA PRO A 16 -11.75 -0.09 -8.09
C PRO A 16 -12.60 -1.01 -7.20
N ARG A 17 -12.26 -2.30 -7.07
CA ARG A 17 -13.00 -3.25 -6.23
C ARG A 17 -12.50 -3.24 -4.79
N SER A 18 -11.18 -3.34 -4.61
CA SER A 18 -10.51 -3.36 -3.29
C SER A 18 -10.11 -1.98 -2.77
N GLY A 19 -9.98 -0.98 -3.66
CA GLY A 19 -9.48 0.35 -3.33
C GLY A 19 -7.97 0.41 -3.06
N TRP A 20 -7.21 -0.60 -3.50
CA TRP A 20 -5.77 -0.71 -3.28
C TRP A 20 -4.99 -0.58 -4.59
N CYS A 21 -3.77 -0.06 -4.53
CA CYS A 21 -2.91 0.06 -5.70
C CYS A 21 -2.50 -1.33 -6.18
N ILE A 22 -2.73 -1.66 -7.45
CA ILE A 22 -2.39 -2.99 -8.02
C ILE A 22 -0.88 -3.27 -8.03
N GLY A 23 -0.05 -2.23 -7.92
CA GLY A 23 1.40 -2.37 -7.89
C GLY A 23 1.97 -2.47 -6.47
N CYS A 24 1.63 -1.50 -5.62
CA CYS A 24 2.21 -1.39 -4.28
C CYS A 24 1.26 -1.77 -3.14
N TYR A 25 0.01 -2.14 -3.44
CA TYR A 25 -1.03 -2.55 -2.48
C TYR A 25 -1.35 -1.53 -1.38
N ARG A 26 -0.95 -0.27 -1.57
CA ARG A 26 -1.33 0.87 -0.73
C ARG A 26 -2.68 1.42 -1.16
N THR A 27 -3.47 1.86 -0.20
CA THR A 27 -4.68 2.66 -0.43
C THR A 27 -4.31 4.07 -0.87
N GLY A 28 -5.25 4.79 -1.49
CA GLY A 28 -5.07 6.21 -1.84
C GLY A 28 -4.71 7.08 -0.62
N GLY A 29 -5.33 6.80 0.53
CA GLY A 29 -5.03 7.51 1.78
C GLY A 29 -3.60 7.27 2.27
N GLU A 30 -3.11 6.03 2.25
CA GLU A 30 -1.72 5.71 2.61
C GLU A 30 -0.71 6.33 1.63
N ILE A 31 -1.06 6.44 0.35
CA ILE A 31 -0.22 7.12 -0.65
C ILE A 31 -0.10 8.61 -0.34
N GLY A 32 -1.21 9.28 -0.05
CA GLY A 32 -1.23 10.70 0.30
C GLY A 32 -0.52 11.00 1.64
N ALA A 33 -0.70 10.13 2.63
CA ALA A 33 -0.06 10.28 3.94
C ALA A 33 1.42 9.86 3.95
N TRP A 34 1.92 9.15 2.93
CA TRP A 34 3.25 8.54 2.95
C TRP A 34 4.40 9.50 3.26
N MET A 35 4.35 10.73 2.74
CA MET A 35 5.37 11.75 2.98
C MET A 35 5.32 12.30 4.41
N SER A 36 4.14 12.29 5.03
CA SER A 36 3.90 12.75 6.40
C SER A 36 4.13 11.66 7.46
N LEU A 37 4.19 10.39 7.06
CA LEU A 37 4.47 9.28 7.97
C LEU A 37 5.96 9.23 8.36
N GLY A 38 6.21 9.06 9.66
CA GLY A 38 7.53 8.67 10.16
C GLY A 38 7.86 7.20 9.84
N ASP A 39 9.09 6.78 10.15
CA ASP A 39 9.58 5.44 9.84
C ASP A 39 8.71 4.30 10.40
N ALA A 40 8.19 4.46 11.62
CA ALA A 40 7.28 3.49 12.22
C ALA A 40 5.97 3.35 11.40
N GLY A 41 5.34 4.47 11.04
CA GLY A 41 4.12 4.48 10.23
C GLY A 41 4.35 3.92 8.82
N LYS A 42 5.51 4.22 8.21
CA LYS A 42 5.89 3.66 6.91
C LYS A 42 6.05 2.14 6.97
N ARG A 43 6.67 1.61 8.03
CA ARG A 43 6.80 0.15 8.25
C ARG A 43 5.44 -0.52 8.44
N GLU A 44 4.53 0.11 9.18
CA GLU A 44 3.17 -0.42 9.35
C GLU A 44 2.40 -0.47 8.03
N VAL A 45 2.45 0.60 7.23
CA VAL A 45 1.85 0.60 5.89
C VAL A 45 2.45 -0.51 5.02
N LEU A 46 3.77 -0.71 5.06
CA LEU A 46 4.43 -1.81 4.33
C LEU A 46 3.95 -3.18 4.78
N ALA A 47 3.86 -3.42 6.09
CA ALA A 47 3.37 -4.68 6.64
C ALA A 47 1.92 -4.96 6.20
N ARG A 48 1.06 -3.94 6.24
CA ARG A 48 -0.33 -4.04 5.75
C ARG A 48 -0.37 -4.33 4.25
N CYS A 49 0.48 -3.70 3.45
CA CYS A 49 0.56 -3.97 2.01
C CYS A 49 1.01 -5.40 1.72
N GLN A 50 1.98 -5.93 2.47
CA GLN A 50 2.41 -7.32 2.37
C GLN A 50 1.28 -8.28 2.75
N ALA A 51 0.57 -8.02 3.85
CA ALA A 51 -0.57 -8.82 4.26
C ALA A 51 -1.68 -8.83 3.19
N ARG A 52 -2.00 -7.67 2.59
CA ARG A 52 -2.94 -7.55 1.47
C ARG A 52 -2.50 -8.32 0.23
N LYS A 53 -1.19 -8.34 -0.05
CA LYS A 53 -0.61 -9.12 -1.16
C LYS A 53 -0.70 -10.63 -0.91
N GLN A 54 -0.53 -11.06 0.33
CA GLN A 54 -0.61 -12.47 0.74
C GLN A 54 -2.05 -12.97 0.92
N SER A 55 -3.00 -12.06 1.15
CA SER A 55 -4.43 -12.35 1.29
C SER A 55 -5.21 -11.83 0.07
N PRO A 56 -5.11 -12.50 -1.10
CA PRO A 56 -5.96 -12.20 -2.25
C PRO A 56 -7.44 -12.54 -2.01
N ALA A 57 -7.80 -13.09 -0.84
CA ALA A 57 -9.17 -13.39 -0.46
C ALA A 57 -10.08 -12.15 -0.53
N ASP A 58 -9.56 -10.96 -0.20
CA ASP A 58 -10.29 -9.70 -0.34
C ASP A 58 -10.51 -9.29 -1.81
N GLN A 59 -9.59 -9.68 -2.70
CA GLN A 59 -9.65 -9.40 -4.15
C GLN A 59 -10.62 -10.33 -4.91
N ARG A 60 -11.10 -11.41 -4.26
CA ARG A 60 -11.98 -12.43 -4.86
C ARG A 60 -13.47 -12.19 -4.64
N ARG A 61 -13.87 -11.11 -3.96
CA ARG A 61 -15.28 -10.73 -3.84
C ARG A 61 -15.75 -10.11 -5.16
N GLY A 62 -16.02 -10.98 -6.14
CA GLY A 62 -16.77 -10.71 -7.35
C GLY A 62 -18.26 -10.96 -7.13
#